data_AF-A0A3B0VWM9-F1
#
_entry.id   AF-A0A3B0VWM9-F1
#
_cell.length_a   1.000
_cell.length_b   1.000
_cell.length_c   1.000
_cell.angle_alpha   90.00
_cell.angle_beta   90.00
_cell.angle_gamma   90.00
#
_symmetry.space_group_name_H-M   'P 1'
#
loop_
_entity.id
_entity.type
_entity.pdbx_description
1 polymer ?
#
loop_
_entity_poly.entity_id
_entity_poly.type
_entity_poly.pdbx_seq_one_letter_code
_entity_poly.pdbx_strand_id
1 'polypeptide(L)'
;MVGRGLLGDAKKTQLCETAQERFDVFCMMPIVPMGQLYGGKLCAALDRQHPRDLFDVKLMFENEGFTDEIKRGFLFGLVSSNRPTHEILNPHLLNQHTAFENQFEGMSAIAFSYDDYEATRLQLIETVKASLDENDKAFLLSLNRLAPDWSIYDYQDFPSVKWKLLNLDKFKRNNSDIYQQQLTELEAILK
;
A
#
# COMPACT_ATOMS: atom_id res chain seq x y z
N MET A 1 6.51 13.30 -11.29
CA MET A 1 6.27 12.40 -10.15
C MET A 1 6.54 13.21 -8.89
N VAL A 2 5.59 13.31 -7.96
CA VAL A 2 5.82 13.99 -6.67
C VAL A 2 6.50 13.00 -5.73
N GLY A 3 7.60 13.40 -5.09
CA GLY A 3 8.29 12.55 -4.12
C GLY A 3 7.41 12.27 -2.90
N ARG A 4 7.34 11.01 -2.46
CA ARG A 4 6.56 10.63 -1.26
C ARG A 4 7.17 11.19 0.03
N GLY A 5 8.49 11.25 0.13
CA GLY A 5 9.20 11.52 1.39
C GLY A 5 9.45 10.23 2.17
N LEU A 6 9.96 10.36 3.41
CA LEU A 6 10.36 9.24 4.26
C LEU A 6 9.65 9.33 5.62
N LEU A 7 8.94 8.28 6.02
CA LEU A 7 8.14 8.25 7.27
C LEU A 7 8.99 8.24 8.55
N GLY A 8 10.27 7.94 8.43
CA GLY A 8 11.24 7.88 9.53
C GLY A 8 12.64 7.85 8.97
N ASP A 9 13.63 7.48 9.76
CA ASP A 9 15.01 7.45 9.28
C ASP A 9 15.28 6.26 8.35
N ALA A 10 16.16 6.47 7.37
CA ALA A 10 16.65 5.38 6.54
C ALA A 10 17.42 4.38 7.41
N LYS A 11 17.08 3.09 7.30
CA LYS A 11 17.74 2.02 8.05
C LYS A 11 18.83 1.41 7.18
N LYS A 12 20.06 1.26 7.69
CA LYS A 12 21.10 0.53 6.97
C LYS A 12 20.83 -0.96 7.10
N THR A 13 20.70 -1.63 5.96
CA THR A 13 20.45 -3.07 5.91
C THR A 13 21.55 -3.75 5.10
N GLN A 14 21.97 -4.93 5.58
CA GLN A 14 22.93 -5.78 4.88
C GLN A 14 22.24 -6.51 3.73
N LEU A 15 22.99 -6.77 2.67
CA LEU A 15 22.57 -7.68 1.60
C LEU A 15 22.27 -9.07 2.20
N CYS A 16 21.32 -9.82 1.66
CA CYS A 16 21.00 -11.16 2.19
C CYS A 16 22.21 -12.10 2.09
N GLU A 17 22.36 -13.00 3.07
CA GLU A 17 23.50 -13.93 3.18
C GLU A 17 23.72 -14.72 1.88
N THR A 18 22.65 -15.25 1.28
CA THR A 18 22.72 -16.00 0.03
C THR A 18 23.37 -15.23 -1.11
N ALA A 19 23.08 -13.93 -1.24
CA ALA A 19 23.68 -13.10 -2.29
C ALA A 19 25.14 -12.73 -1.96
N GLN A 20 25.44 -12.50 -0.68
CA GLN A 20 26.83 -12.26 -0.25
C GLN A 20 27.72 -13.47 -0.51
N GLU A 21 27.27 -14.67 -0.17
CA GLU A 21 27.99 -15.93 -0.41
C GLU A 21 28.16 -16.22 -1.91
N ARG A 22 27.10 -16.01 -2.70
CA ARG A 22 27.13 -16.31 -4.14
C ARG A 22 28.05 -15.38 -4.94
N PHE A 23 28.11 -14.12 -4.56
CA PHE A 23 28.86 -13.09 -5.29
C PHE A 23 30.15 -12.65 -4.58
N ASP A 24 30.47 -13.26 -3.43
CA ASP A 24 31.64 -12.97 -2.60
C ASP A 24 31.80 -11.47 -2.31
N VAL A 25 30.70 -10.82 -1.93
CA VAL A 25 30.66 -9.37 -1.69
C VAL A 25 29.79 -9.02 -0.49
N PHE A 26 30.34 -8.20 0.41
CA PHE A 26 29.58 -7.54 1.46
C PHE A 26 29.04 -6.20 0.97
N CYS A 27 27.76 -5.94 1.19
CA CYS A 27 27.14 -4.66 0.86
C CYS A 27 26.14 -4.25 1.95
N MET A 28 26.16 -2.96 2.31
CA MET A 28 25.18 -2.33 3.19
C MET A 28 24.66 -1.06 2.54
N MET A 29 23.35 -0.93 2.46
CA MET A 29 22.71 0.24 1.84
C MET A 29 21.64 0.80 2.78
N PRO A 30 21.46 2.14 2.81
CA PRO A 30 20.29 2.72 3.44
C PRO A 30 19.03 2.34 2.65
N ILE A 31 18.06 1.75 3.33
CA ILE A 31 16.74 1.46 2.80
C ILE A 31 15.69 2.30 3.53
N VAL A 32 14.53 2.45 2.90
CA VAL A 32 13.38 3.08 3.55
C VAL A 32 12.93 2.25 4.77
N PRO A 33 12.30 2.86 5.79
CA PRO A 33 11.72 2.11 6.91
C PRO A 33 10.85 0.95 6.43
N MET A 34 10.88 -0.17 7.17
CA MET A 34 10.16 -1.40 6.79
C MET A 34 8.67 -1.18 6.63
N GLY A 35 8.07 -0.38 7.52
CA GLY A 35 6.67 0.02 7.37
C GLY A 35 6.39 0.69 6.03
N GLN A 36 7.22 1.65 5.62
CA GLN A 36 7.07 2.35 4.34
C GLN A 36 7.35 1.44 3.13
N LEU A 37 8.33 0.54 3.24
CA LEU A 37 8.65 -0.42 2.19
C LEU A 37 7.44 -1.31 1.90
N TYR A 38 6.98 -2.05 2.91
CA TYR A 38 5.86 -2.98 2.73
C TYR A 38 4.54 -2.25 2.54
N GLY A 39 4.27 -1.17 3.28
CA GLY A 39 3.08 -0.35 3.09
C GLY A 39 2.91 0.13 1.64
N GLY A 40 4.02 0.55 1.01
CA GLY A 40 4.04 0.88 -0.41
C GLY A 40 3.76 -0.31 -1.34
N LYS A 41 4.26 -1.50 -1.01
CA LYS A 41 3.97 -2.74 -1.74
C LYS A 41 2.51 -3.16 -1.61
N LEU A 42 1.92 -3.05 -0.41
CA LEU A 42 0.50 -3.35 -0.18
C LEU A 42 -0.42 -2.42 -0.99
N CYS A 43 -0.11 -1.12 -1.04
CA CYS A 43 -0.86 -0.20 -1.90
C CYS A 43 -0.76 -0.58 -3.38
N ALA A 44 0.43 -0.95 -3.86
CA ALA A 44 0.60 -1.39 -5.25
C ALA A 44 -0.16 -2.71 -5.53
N ALA A 45 -0.08 -3.68 -4.62
CA ALA A 45 -0.79 -4.95 -4.71
C ALA A 45 -2.30 -4.76 -4.82
N LEU A 46 -2.89 -3.88 -4.01
CA LEU A 46 -4.33 -3.62 -4.04
C LEU A 46 -4.77 -2.77 -5.24
N ASP A 47 -3.92 -1.87 -5.72
CA ASP A 47 -4.22 -1.00 -6.87
C ASP A 47 -4.13 -1.74 -8.21
N ARG A 48 -2.96 -2.30 -8.53
CA ARG A 48 -2.71 -2.94 -9.84
C ARG A 48 -2.84 -4.46 -9.83
N GLN A 49 -2.84 -5.10 -8.66
CA GLN A 49 -2.96 -6.56 -8.51
C GLN A 49 -1.96 -7.34 -9.36
N HIS A 50 -0.75 -6.82 -9.56
CA HIS A 50 0.23 -7.52 -10.38
C HIS A 50 0.81 -8.73 -9.60
N PRO A 51 1.01 -9.91 -10.22
CA PRO A 51 1.49 -11.11 -9.53
C PRO A 51 2.76 -10.92 -8.69
N ARG A 52 3.72 -10.12 -9.19
CA ARG A 52 4.93 -9.74 -8.45
C ARG A 52 4.66 -9.03 -7.12
N ASP A 53 3.67 -8.12 -7.07
CA ASP A 53 3.34 -7.46 -5.81
C ASP A 53 2.71 -8.43 -4.84
N LEU A 54 1.79 -9.28 -5.31
CA LEU A 54 1.14 -10.27 -4.45
C LEU A 54 2.12 -11.32 -3.96
N PHE A 55 3.11 -11.70 -4.77
CA PHE A 55 4.22 -12.55 -4.33
C PHE A 55 5.02 -11.88 -3.20
N ASP A 56 5.36 -10.59 -3.34
CA ASP A 56 6.01 -9.83 -2.27
C ASP A 56 5.15 -9.75 -0.99
N VAL A 57 3.82 -9.65 -1.13
CA VAL A 57 2.88 -9.66 0.00
C VAL A 57 2.82 -11.03 0.67
N LYS A 58 2.81 -12.13 -0.09
CA LYS A 58 2.90 -13.49 0.46
C LYS A 58 4.15 -13.63 1.31
N LEU A 59 5.31 -13.23 0.78
CA LEU A 59 6.57 -13.30 1.52
C LEU A 59 6.56 -12.39 2.75
N MET A 60 5.91 -11.23 2.69
CA MET A 60 5.72 -10.37 3.86
C MET A 60 4.91 -11.09 4.94
N PHE A 61 3.77 -11.71 4.59
CA PHE A 61 2.96 -12.45 5.54
C PHE A 61 3.71 -13.61 6.18
N GLU A 62 4.52 -14.33 5.41
CA GLU A 62 5.25 -15.51 5.89
C GLU A 62 6.43 -15.17 6.80
N ASN A 63 7.11 -14.03 6.58
CA ASN A 63 8.36 -13.71 7.27
C ASN A 63 8.20 -12.62 8.34
N GLU A 64 7.35 -11.63 8.10
CA GLU A 64 7.23 -10.41 8.91
C GLU A 64 5.86 -10.30 9.59
N GLY A 65 4.83 -10.84 8.94
CA GLY A 65 3.43 -10.63 9.32
C GLY A 65 2.96 -9.19 9.08
N PHE A 66 1.66 -8.95 9.30
CA PHE A 66 1.09 -7.61 9.18
C PHE A 66 1.17 -6.87 10.53
N THR A 67 2.18 -6.03 10.67
CA THR A 67 2.47 -5.29 11.92
C THR A 67 1.90 -3.87 11.89
N ASP A 68 1.84 -3.21 13.05
CA ASP A 68 1.43 -1.79 13.15
C ASP A 68 2.36 -0.85 12.37
N GLU A 69 3.66 -1.16 12.27
CA GLU A 69 4.60 -0.38 11.45
C GLU A 69 4.21 -0.47 9.96
N ILE A 70 3.82 -1.65 9.49
CA ILE A 70 3.37 -1.88 8.11
C ILE A 70 2.00 -1.26 7.88
N LYS A 71 1.07 -1.36 8.83
CA LYS A 71 -0.23 -0.66 8.80
C LYS A 71 -0.04 0.84 8.64
N ARG A 72 0.84 1.45 9.46
CA ARG A 72 1.16 2.89 9.37
C ARG A 72 1.72 3.27 8.00
N GLY A 73 2.63 2.46 7.46
CA GLY A 73 3.18 2.67 6.11
C GLY A 73 2.15 2.51 5.00
N PHE A 74 1.20 1.58 5.15
CA PHE A 74 0.09 1.39 4.23
C PHE A 74 -0.86 2.61 4.25
N LEU A 75 -1.25 3.10 5.43
CA LEU A 75 -2.07 4.31 5.58
C LEU A 75 -1.39 5.52 4.94
N PHE A 76 -0.09 5.70 5.14
CA PHE A 76 0.68 6.73 4.46
C PHE A 76 0.67 6.58 2.94
N GLY A 77 0.81 5.34 2.45
CA GLY A 77 0.71 5.01 1.03
C GLY A 77 -0.67 5.35 0.44
N LEU A 78 -1.76 5.04 1.16
CA LEU A 78 -3.14 5.38 0.78
C LEU A 78 -3.32 6.88 0.61
N VAL A 79 -2.93 7.66 1.63
CA VAL A 79 -3.11 9.12 1.60
C VAL A 79 -2.10 9.85 0.70
N SER A 80 -1.15 9.11 0.14
CA SER A 80 -0.20 9.57 -0.89
C SER A 80 -0.58 9.10 -2.30
N SER A 81 -1.58 8.22 -2.45
CA SER A 81 -1.96 7.63 -3.73
C SER A 81 -2.87 8.53 -4.54
N ASN A 82 -2.72 8.53 -5.87
CA ASN A 82 -3.68 9.21 -6.76
C ASN A 82 -4.99 8.43 -6.91
N ARG A 83 -4.99 7.11 -6.67
CA ARG A 83 -6.18 6.27 -6.70
C ARG A 83 -7.15 6.70 -5.59
N PRO A 84 -8.48 6.70 -5.83
CA PRO A 84 -9.45 6.95 -4.77
C PRO A 84 -9.31 5.92 -3.63
N THR A 85 -9.44 6.39 -2.40
CA THR A 85 -9.16 5.57 -1.20
C THR A 85 -10.07 4.33 -1.12
N HIS A 86 -11.36 4.49 -1.46
CA HIS A 86 -12.34 3.40 -1.46
C HIS A 86 -11.97 2.30 -2.48
N GLU A 87 -11.41 2.65 -3.63
CA GLU A 87 -11.00 1.68 -4.65
C GLU A 87 -9.79 0.85 -4.23
N ILE A 88 -8.88 1.38 -3.41
CA ILE A 88 -7.77 0.58 -2.86
C ILE A 88 -8.28 -0.32 -1.72
N LEU A 89 -9.15 0.20 -0.84
CA LEU A 89 -9.67 -0.57 0.29
C LEU A 89 -10.67 -1.65 -0.12
N ASN A 90 -11.37 -1.46 -1.25
CA ASN A 90 -12.31 -2.42 -1.79
C ASN A 90 -12.10 -2.58 -3.31
N PRO A 91 -10.99 -3.22 -3.72
CA PRO A 91 -10.62 -3.30 -5.13
C PRO A 91 -11.52 -4.26 -5.90
N HIS A 92 -11.77 -3.94 -7.17
CA HIS A 92 -12.36 -4.90 -8.10
C HIS A 92 -11.32 -5.99 -8.45
N LEU A 93 -11.68 -7.26 -8.30
CA LEU A 93 -10.75 -8.36 -8.53
C LEU A 93 -10.44 -8.51 -10.02
N LEU A 94 -9.18 -8.29 -10.39
CA LEU A 94 -8.72 -8.41 -11.76
C LEU A 94 -8.31 -9.85 -12.08
N ASN A 95 -8.65 -10.32 -13.29
CA ASN A 95 -8.05 -11.54 -13.83
C ASN A 95 -6.63 -11.20 -14.31
N GLN A 96 -5.63 -11.86 -13.71
CA GLN A 96 -4.22 -11.62 -13.97
C GLN A 96 -3.50 -12.87 -14.51
N HIS A 97 -4.23 -13.88 -15.00
CA HIS A 97 -3.64 -15.12 -15.54
C HIS A 97 -2.58 -14.83 -16.61
N THR A 98 -2.91 -13.98 -17.59
CA THR A 98 -1.95 -13.63 -18.66
C THR A 98 -0.70 -12.93 -18.13
N ALA A 99 -0.83 -12.03 -17.13
CA ALA A 99 0.33 -11.39 -16.53
C ALA A 99 1.14 -12.38 -15.68
N PHE A 100 0.46 -13.33 -15.05
CA PHE A 100 1.08 -14.38 -14.26
C PHE A 100 1.96 -15.29 -15.12
N GLU A 101 1.39 -15.88 -16.18
CA GLU A 101 2.09 -16.77 -17.11
C GLU A 101 3.24 -16.05 -17.82
N ASN A 102 3.01 -14.84 -18.33
CA ASN A 102 3.99 -14.19 -19.21
C ASN A 102 5.00 -13.29 -18.48
N GLN A 103 4.73 -12.88 -17.24
CA GLN A 103 5.54 -11.84 -16.56
C GLN A 103 5.95 -12.21 -15.13
N PHE A 104 5.53 -13.37 -14.61
CA PHE A 104 5.90 -13.82 -13.28
C PHE A 104 6.38 -15.27 -13.23
N GLU A 105 5.77 -16.18 -13.99
CA GLU A 105 6.18 -17.58 -14.03
C GLU A 105 7.68 -17.71 -14.36
N GLY A 106 8.39 -18.51 -13.55
CA GLY A 106 9.84 -18.69 -13.66
C GLY A 106 10.70 -17.54 -13.11
N MET A 107 10.13 -16.44 -12.60
CA MET A 107 10.92 -15.33 -12.01
C MET A 107 11.52 -15.63 -10.64
N SER A 108 10.93 -16.58 -9.90
CA SER A 108 11.30 -16.90 -8.51
C SER A 108 11.61 -18.38 -8.38
N ALA A 109 12.56 -18.71 -7.50
CA ALA A 109 12.81 -20.09 -7.08
C ALA A 109 11.79 -20.59 -6.05
N ILE A 110 11.05 -19.68 -5.42
CA ILE A 110 9.99 -20.00 -4.46
C ILE A 110 8.71 -20.24 -5.25
N ALA A 111 8.09 -21.41 -5.03
CA ALA A 111 6.82 -21.75 -5.65
C ALA A 111 5.72 -20.73 -5.26
N PHE A 112 4.99 -20.29 -6.27
CA PHE A 112 3.82 -19.45 -6.14
C PHE A 112 2.93 -19.76 -7.34
N SER A 113 1.78 -20.36 -7.09
CA SER A 113 0.79 -20.71 -8.09
C SER A 113 -0.24 -19.58 -8.28
N TYR A 114 -1.09 -19.68 -9.29
CA TYR A 114 -2.17 -18.71 -9.44
C TYR A 114 -3.21 -18.80 -8.31
N ASP A 115 -3.44 -20.00 -7.77
CA ASP A 115 -4.29 -20.21 -6.59
C ASP A 115 -3.70 -19.50 -5.36
N ASP A 116 -2.38 -19.59 -5.16
CA ASP A 116 -1.69 -18.84 -4.10
C ASP A 116 -1.83 -17.33 -4.29
N TYR A 117 -1.76 -16.86 -5.55
CA TYR A 117 -1.99 -15.45 -5.89
C TYR A 117 -3.39 -14.99 -5.49
N GLU A 118 -4.43 -15.77 -5.82
CA GLU A 118 -5.80 -15.41 -5.46
C GLU A 118 -6.03 -15.46 -3.94
N ALA A 119 -5.52 -16.49 -3.27
CA ALA A 119 -5.59 -16.63 -1.82
C ALA A 119 -4.88 -15.47 -1.11
N THR A 120 -3.66 -15.11 -1.54
CA THR A 120 -2.89 -14.00 -0.97
C THR A 120 -3.62 -12.67 -1.15
N ARG A 121 -4.24 -12.45 -2.32
CA ARG A 121 -5.02 -11.24 -2.59
C ARG A 121 -6.23 -11.13 -1.66
N LEU A 122 -6.97 -12.21 -1.47
CA LEU A 122 -8.13 -12.23 -0.57
C LEU A 122 -7.69 -11.99 0.88
N GLN A 123 -6.65 -12.71 1.34
CA GLN A 123 -6.08 -12.52 2.67
C GLN A 123 -5.63 -11.07 2.90
N LEU A 124 -4.99 -10.44 1.90
CA LEU A 124 -4.56 -9.05 2.00
C LEU A 124 -5.75 -8.09 2.20
N ILE A 125 -6.80 -8.24 1.38
CA ILE A 125 -7.99 -7.40 1.47
C ILE A 125 -8.64 -7.55 2.84
N GLU A 126 -8.82 -8.78 3.32
CA GLU A 126 -9.41 -9.07 4.62
C GLU A 126 -8.56 -8.53 5.78
N THR A 127 -7.25 -8.78 5.75
CA THR A 127 -6.32 -8.34 6.79
C THR A 127 -6.31 -6.83 6.92
N VAL A 128 -6.20 -6.11 5.79
CA VAL A 128 -6.22 -4.64 5.80
C VAL A 128 -7.52 -4.14 6.41
N LYS A 129 -8.68 -4.62 5.94
CA LYS A 129 -9.99 -4.17 6.44
C LYS A 129 -10.16 -4.46 7.94
N ALA A 130 -9.76 -5.64 8.40
CA ALA A 130 -9.87 -6.02 9.81
C ALA A 130 -8.92 -5.25 10.73
N SER A 131 -7.81 -4.73 10.20
CA SER A 131 -6.78 -4.04 10.98
C SER A 131 -7.04 -2.56 11.25
N LEU A 132 -7.98 -1.93 10.52
CA LEU A 132 -8.28 -0.51 10.67
C LEU A 132 -9.06 -0.28 11.96
N ASP A 133 -8.46 0.45 12.88
CA ASP A 133 -9.13 0.89 14.11
C ASP A 133 -9.96 2.16 13.88
N GLU A 134 -10.67 2.61 14.91
CA GLU A 134 -11.52 3.80 14.83
C GLU A 134 -10.75 5.09 14.53
N ASN A 135 -9.49 5.20 14.97
CA ASN A 135 -8.65 6.35 14.65
C ASN A 135 -8.21 6.31 13.18
N ASP A 136 -7.84 5.13 12.68
CA ASP A 136 -7.49 4.94 11.26
C ASP A 136 -8.65 5.33 10.35
N LYS A 137 -9.85 4.82 10.66
CA LYS A 137 -11.08 5.11 9.92
C LYS A 137 -11.42 6.61 9.97
N ALA A 138 -11.36 7.22 11.16
CA ALA A 138 -11.63 8.65 11.35
C ALA A 138 -10.64 9.51 10.56
N PHE A 139 -9.35 9.17 10.58
CA PHE A 139 -8.33 9.89 9.81
C PHE A 139 -8.58 9.79 8.31
N LEU A 140 -8.79 8.59 7.77
CA LEU A 140 -9.05 8.40 6.35
C LEU A 140 -10.31 9.17 5.89
N LEU A 141 -11.38 9.15 6.68
CA LEU A 141 -12.60 9.94 6.38
C LEU A 141 -12.32 11.44 6.41
N SER A 142 -11.68 11.93 7.46
CA SER A 142 -11.37 13.36 7.64
C SER A 142 -10.50 13.90 6.49
N LEU A 143 -9.49 13.14 6.06
CA LEU A 143 -8.64 13.49 4.92
C LEU A 143 -9.43 13.50 3.61
N ASN A 144 -10.24 12.47 3.34
CA ASN A 144 -11.04 12.43 2.13
C ASN A 144 -12.16 13.50 2.12
N ARG A 145 -12.54 14.04 3.28
CA ARG A 145 -13.43 15.21 3.42
C ARG A 145 -12.72 16.56 3.28
N LEU A 146 -11.41 16.57 3.05
CA LEU A 146 -10.55 17.77 3.02
C LEU A 146 -10.47 18.52 4.37
N ALA A 147 -10.72 17.82 5.47
CA ALA A 147 -10.59 18.32 6.84
C ALA A 147 -9.81 17.32 7.70
N PRO A 148 -8.58 16.93 7.32
CA PRO A 148 -7.79 15.92 8.02
C PRO A 148 -7.51 16.31 9.47
N ASP A 149 -7.65 15.34 10.38
CA ASP A 149 -7.20 15.47 11.76
C ASP A 149 -5.75 15.00 11.88
N TRP A 150 -4.82 15.96 11.86
CA TRP A 150 -3.38 15.69 11.94
C TRP A 150 -2.91 15.25 13.33
N SER A 151 -3.77 15.29 14.36
CA SER A 151 -3.43 14.74 15.68
C SER A 151 -3.39 13.21 15.69
N ILE A 152 -4.06 12.57 14.73
CA ILE A 152 -4.04 11.11 14.56
C ILE A 152 -2.78 10.69 13.80
N TYR A 153 -2.55 11.29 12.63
CA TYR A 153 -1.37 11.05 11.80
C TYR A 153 -0.78 12.37 11.31
N ASP A 154 0.50 12.58 11.57
CA ASP A 154 1.25 13.80 11.29
C ASP A 154 1.75 13.90 9.83
N TYR A 155 0.93 13.50 8.87
CA TYR A 155 1.34 13.42 7.47
C TYR A 155 1.25 14.74 6.69
N GLN A 156 0.91 15.84 7.36
CA GLN A 156 0.61 17.13 6.72
C GLN A 156 1.77 17.71 5.91
N ASP A 157 3.02 17.39 6.28
CA ASP A 157 4.20 17.99 5.67
C ASP A 157 4.73 17.24 4.45
N PHE A 158 4.24 16.03 4.18
CA PHE A 158 4.69 15.22 3.05
C PHE A 158 4.18 15.78 1.71
N PRO A 159 5.07 15.96 0.70
CA PRO A 159 4.66 16.51 -0.58
C PRO A 159 3.59 15.69 -1.30
N SER A 160 3.60 14.36 -1.19
CA SER A 160 2.58 13.48 -1.77
C SER A 160 1.21 13.68 -1.14
N VAL A 161 1.14 13.93 0.17
CA VAL A 161 -0.11 14.15 0.90
C VAL A 161 -0.68 15.52 0.57
N LYS A 162 0.17 16.56 0.51
CA LYS A 162 -0.22 17.89 0.00
C LYS A 162 -0.77 17.80 -1.42
N TRP A 163 -0.12 16.99 -2.28
CA TRP A 163 -0.57 16.76 -3.65
C TRP A 163 -1.92 16.02 -3.72
N LYS A 164 -2.13 15.00 -2.89
CA LYS A 164 -3.41 14.29 -2.77
C LYS A 164 -4.54 15.24 -2.41
N LEU A 165 -4.35 16.07 -1.37
CA LEU A 165 -5.34 17.05 -0.92
C LEU A 165 -5.65 18.08 -2.01
N LEU A 166 -4.63 18.60 -2.72
CA LEU A 166 -4.81 19.53 -3.82
C LEU A 166 -5.66 18.92 -4.95
N ASN A 167 -5.37 17.67 -5.34
CA ASN A 167 -6.13 16.98 -6.38
C ASN A 167 -7.55 16.69 -5.94
N LEU A 168 -7.74 16.31 -4.67
CA LEU A 168 -9.05 16.01 -4.12
C LEU A 168 -9.93 17.28 -4.02
N ASP A 169 -9.36 18.42 -3.63
CA ASP A 169 -10.07 19.71 -3.64
C ASP A 169 -10.47 20.12 -5.06
N LYS A 170 -9.54 20.00 -6.01
CA LYS A 170 -9.85 20.25 -7.42
C LYS A 170 -10.93 19.30 -7.94
N PHE A 171 -10.86 18.02 -7.56
CA PHE A 171 -11.85 17.01 -7.94
C PHE A 171 -13.23 17.33 -7.38
N LYS A 172 -13.34 17.69 -6.10
CA LYS A 172 -14.58 18.14 -5.46
C LYS A 172 -15.21 19.32 -6.18
N ARG A 173 -14.41 20.33 -6.56
CA ARG A 173 -14.90 21.52 -7.30
C ARG A 173 -15.37 21.19 -8.70
N ASN A 174 -14.70 20.27 -9.39
CA ASN A 174 -14.99 19.95 -10.78
C ASN A 174 -16.07 18.86 -10.95
N ASN A 175 -16.22 17.95 -9.99
CA ASN A 175 -17.10 16.78 -10.07
C ASN A 175 -17.72 16.48 -8.69
N SER A 176 -18.45 17.44 -8.14
CA SER A 176 -19.00 17.35 -6.77
C SER A 176 -19.87 16.11 -6.54
N ASP A 177 -20.70 15.72 -7.51
CA ASP A 177 -21.59 14.57 -7.37
C ASP A 177 -20.80 13.25 -7.25
N ILE A 178 -19.81 13.06 -8.13
CA ILE A 178 -18.93 11.88 -8.08
C ILE A 178 -18.10 11.88 -6.79
N TYR A 179 -17.62 13.05 -6.35
CA TYR A 179 -16.93 13.18 -5.08
C TYR A 179 -17.80 12.73 -3.89
N GLN A 180 -19.07 13.12 -3.84
CA GLN A 180 -19.99 12.68 -2.78
C GLN A 180 -20.28 11.17 -2.85
N GLN A 181 -20.40 10.62 -4.06
CA GLN A 181 -20.55 9.18 -4.25
C GLN A 181 -19.32 8.43 -3.69
N GLN A 182 -18.11 8.85 -4.06
CA GLN A 182 -16.87 8.20 -3.58
C GLN A 182 -16.70 8.32 -2.06
N LEU A 183 -17.15 9.42 -1.46
CA LEU A 183 -17.20 9.56 0.00
C LEU A 183 -18.19 8.58 0.64
N THR A 184 -19.38 8.43 0.06
CA THR A 184 -20.40 7.49 0.56
C THR A 184 -19.91 6.04 0.49
N GLU A 185 -19.23 5.67 -0.60
CA GLU A 185 -18.61 4.36 -0.77
C GLU A 185 -17.49 4.12 0.25
N LEU A 186 -16.64 5.13 0.49
CA LEU A 186 -15.61 5.05 1.53
C LEU A 186 -16.23 4.87 2.93
N GLU A 187 -17.26 5.66 3.25
CA GLU A 187 -17.99 5.53 4.53
C GLU A 187 -18.61 4.14 4.70
N ALA A 188 -19.14 3.54 3.63
CA ALA A 188 -19.69 2.18 3.70
C ALA A 188 -18.62 1.12 4.00
N ILE A 189 -17.40 1.31 3.47
CA ILE A 189 -16.27 0.38 3.70
C ILE A 189 -15.70 0.52 5.12
N LEU A 190 -15.70 1.73 5.67
CA LEU A 190 -15.08 2.02 6.98
C LEU A 190 -16.04 1.85 8.17
N LYS A 191 -17.31 1.47 7.93
CA LYS A 191 -18.29 1.16 8.99
C LYS A 191 -17.92 -0.07 9.80
#